data_AF-A0A1V0N4R3-F1
#
_entry.id   AF-A0A1V0N4R3-F1
#
_cell.length_a   1.000
_cell.length_b   1.000
_cell.length_c   1.000
_cell.angle_alpha   90.00
_cell.angle_beta   90.00
_cell.angle_gamma   90.00
#
_symmetry.space_group_name_H-M   'P 1'
#
loop_
_entity.id
_entity.type
_entity.pdbx_description
1 polymer ?
#
loop_
_entity_poly.entity_id
_entity_poly.type
_entity_poly.pdbx_seq_one_letter_code
_entity_poly.pdbx_strand_id
1 'polypeptide(L)'
;MDVSGYIILAIALIDGLLFGLAIKKGIVSAILLIIAFVLASYAGLSFVPNVSFSKVYTYAKTFFIDNISKAPGLVSLGHVGSVTLVLVLFLIGLGVGIWKG
;
A
#
# COMPACT_ATOMS: atom_id res chain seq x y z
N MET A 1 25.81 1.53 -23.60
CA MET A 1 24.56 1.36 -22.85
C MET A 1 24.97 1.01 -21.44
N ASP A 2 24.83 1.95 -20.52
CA ASP A 2 25.47 1.86 -19.20
C ASP A 2 24.74 0.86 -18.31
N VAL A 3 25.50 -0.11 -17.78
CA VAL A 3 25.03 -1.18 -16.88
C VAL A 3 24.15 -0.64 -15.74
N SER A 4 24.41 0.59 -15.31
CA SER A 4 23.64 1.35 -14.31
C SER A 4 22.14 1.46 -14.64
N GLY A 5 21.77 1.69 -15.92
CA GLY A 5 20.37 1.86 -16.30
C GLY A 5 19.53 0.60 -16.12
N TYR A 6 20.06 -0.56 -16.52
CA TYR A 6 19.37 -1.84 -16.36
C TYR A 6 19.18 -2.25 -14.90
N ILE A 7 20.13 -1.87 -14.03
CA ILE A 7 20.05 -2.11 -12.59
C ILE A 7 18.87 -1.32 -11.99
N ILE A 8 18.71 -0.04 -12.35
CA ILE A 8 17.60 0.80 -11.88
C ILE A 8 16.24 0.22 -12.29
N LEU A 9 16.14 -0.29 -13.53
CA LEU A 9 14.91 -0.93 -14.02
C LEU A 9 14.57 -2.22 -13.28
N ALA A 10 15.58 -3.05 -12.99
CA ALA A 10 15.41 -4.29 -12.23
C ALA A 10 15.00 -4.01 -10.78
N ILE A 11 15.63 -3.03 -10.13
CA ILE A 11 15.29 -2.61 -8.76
C ILE A 11 13.84 -2.12 -8.71
N ALA A 12 13.42 -1.27 -9.65
CA ALA A 12 12.04 -0.77 -9.69
C ALA A 12 10.99 -1.90 -9.81
N LEU A 13 11.27 -2.92 -10.62
CA LEU A 13 10.39 -4.08 -10.76
C LEU A 13 10.33 -4.92 -9.46
N ILE A 14 11.50 -5.17 -8.84
CA ILE A 14 11.60 -5.97 -7.61
C ILE A 14 10.94 -5.23 -6.45
N ASP A 15 11.19 -3.93 -6.30
CA ASP A 15 10.55 -3.10 -5.29
C ASP A 15 9.03 -3.11 -5.45
N GLY A 16 8.54 -2.91 -6.68
CA GLY A 16 7.12 -3.03 -6.99
C GLY A 16 6.54 -4.37 -6.55
N LEU A 17 7.21 -5.47 -6.86
CA LEU A 17 6.81 -6.83 -6.47
C LEU A 17 6.72 -7.01 -4.95
N LEU A 18 7.73 -6.54 -4.22
CA LEU A 18 7.78 -6.63 -2.76
C LEU A 18 6.68 -5.78 -2.10
N PHE A 19 6.44 -4.57 -2.61
CA PHE A 19 5.35 -3.73 -2.15
C PHE A 19 3.98 -4.36 -2.41
N GLY A 20 3.75 -4.94 -3.60
CA GLY A 20 2.51 -5.63 -3.91
C GLY A 20 2.21 -6.77 -2.94
N LEU A 21 3.23 -7.57 -2.60
CA LEU A 21 3.12 -8.67 -1.64
C LEU A 21 2.88 -8.17 -0.21
N ALA A 22 3.54 -7.08 0.20
CA ALA A 22 3.33 -6.46 1.50
C ALA A 22 1.90 -5.90 1.65
N ILE A 23 1.38 -5.23 0.61
CA ILE A 23 0.01 -4.71 0.59
C ILE A 23 -1.00 -5.84 0.77
N LYS A 24 -0.85 -6.93 0.00
CA LYS A 24 -1.78 -8.07 0.08
C LYS A 24 -1.80 -8.68 1.49
N LYS A 25 -0.62 -8.93 2.08
CA LYS A 25 -0.51 -9.45 3.45
C LYS A 25 -1.05 -8.47 4.50
N GLY A 26 -0.85 -7.18 4.29
CA GLY A 26 -1.43 -6.13 5.14
C GLY A 26 -2.96 -6.14 5.13
N ILE A 27 -3.57 -6.28 3.94
CA ILE A 27 -5.03 -6.39 3.79
C ILE A 27 -5.55 -7.65 4.49
N VAL A 28 -4.90 -8.80 4.28
CA VAL A 28 -5.29 -10.06 4.95
C VAL A 28 -5.23 -9.92 6.47
N SER A 29 -4.18 -9.29 7.00
CA SER A 29 -4.06 -9.03 8.44
C SER A 29 -5.15 -8.09 8.96
N ALA A 30 -5.52 -7.05 8.21
CA ALA A 30 -6.59 -6.13 8.59
C ALA A 30 -7.95 -6.84 8.65
N ILE A 31 -8.23 -7.71 7.67
CA ILE A 31 -9.46 -8.52 7.65
C ILE A 31 -9.50 -9.46 8.86
N LEU A 32 -8.39 -10.14 9.17
CA LEU A 32 -8.30 -11.03 10.33
C LEU A 32 -8.57 -10.28 11.64
N LEU A 33 -8.07 -9.05 11.75
CA LEU A 33 -8.26 -8.18 12.90
C LEU A 33 -9.74 -7.73 13.04
N ILE A 34 -10.43 -7.44 11.94
CA ILE A 34 -11.88 -7.19 11.96
C ILE A 34 -12.63 -8.43 12.46
N ILE A 35 -12.30 -9.61 11.95
CA ILE A 35 -12.92 -10.87 12.38
C ILE A 35 -12.67 -11.12 13.88
N ALA A 36 -11.45 -10.86 14.36
CA ALA A 36 -11.10 -10.98 15.77
C ALA A 36 -11.94 -10.03 16.66
N PHE A 37 -12.18 -8.78 16.21
CA PHE A 37 -13.04 -7.86 16.94
C PHE A 37 -14.51 -8.31 16.98
N VAL A 38 -15.04 -8.87 15.89
CA VAL A 38 -16.41 -9.42 15.86
C VAL A 38 -16.54 -10.59 16.83
N LEU A 39 -15.57 -11.51 16.82
CA LEU A 39 -15.55 -12.66 17.74
C LEU A 39 -15.40 -12.22 19.20
N ALA A 40 -14.53 -11.26 19.49
CA ALA A 40 -14.33 -10.74 20.84
C ALA A 40 -15.59 -10.02 21.38
N SER A 41 -16.31 -9.30 20.52
CA SER A 41 -17.61 -8.69 20.84
C SER A 41 -18.66 -9.76 21.16
N TYR A 42 -18.74 -10.83 20.35
CA TYR A 42 -19.65 -11.95 20.60
C TYR A 42 -19.30 -12.71 21.88
N ALA A 43 -18.02 -12.90 22.18
CA ALA A 43 -17.53 -13.56 23.38
C ALA A 43 -17.70 -12.71 24.66
N GLY A 44 -18.24 -11.49 24.57
CA GLY A 44 -18.47 -10.63 25.73
C GLY A 44 -17.20 -10.09 26.38
N LEU A 45 -16.08 -10.08 25.66
CA LEU A 45 -14.82 -9.54 26.17
C LEU A 45 -14.93 -8.01 26.29
N SER A 46 -15.08 -7.52 27.52
CA SER A 46 -15.21 -6.08 27.87
C SER A 46 -13.98 -5.22 27.49
N PHE A 47 -12.91 -5.82 26.97
CA PHE A 47 -11.70 -5.14 26.51
C PHE A 47 -11.79 -4.66 25.05
N VAL A 48 -12.87 -4.95 24.33
CA VAL A 48 -13.09 -4.38 22.98
C VAL A 48 -13.48 -2.92 23.15
N PRO A 49 -12.64 -1.96 22.73
CA PRO A 49 -13.01 -0.56 22.77
C PRO A 49 -14.29 -0.38 21.95
N ASN A 50 -15.29 0.32 22.49
CA ASN A 50 -16.49 0.69 21.76
C ASN A 50 -16.12 1.78 20.72
N VAL A 51 -15.36 1.38 19.71
CA VAL A 51 -14.97 2.21 18.60
C VAL A 51 -16.18 2.33 17.69
N SER A 52 -16.82 3.50 17.72
CA SER A 52 -17.89 3.74 16.76
C SER A 52 -17.30 3.70 15.35
N PHE A 53 -17.88 2.85 14.50
CA PHE A 53 -17.47 2.72 13.10
C PHE A 53 -17.39 4.07 12.38
N SER A 54 -18.24 5.01 12.78
CA SER A 54 -18.24 6.39 12.29
C SER A 54 -16.94 7.14 12.61
N LYS A 55 -16.41 7.04 13.84
CA LYS A 55 -15.13 7.68 14.21
C LYS A 55 -13.95 7.07 13.44
N VAL A 56 -13.90 5.74 13.34
CA VAL A 56 -12.83 5.04 12.61
C VAL A 56 -12.80 5.46 11.14
N TYR A 57 -13.97 5.55 10.50
CA TYR A 57 -14.08 6.01 9.11
C TYR A 57 -13.63 7.47 8.96
N THR A 58 -14.04 8.36 9.85
CA THR A 58 -13.59 9.76 9.82
C THR A 58 -12.08 9.88 10.00
N TYR A 59 -11.49 9.17 10.96
CA TYR A 59 -10.04 9.16 11.18
C TYR A 59 -9.27 8.61 9.97
N ALA A 60 -9.73 7.50 9.38
CA ALA A 60 -9.12 6.95 8.18
C ALA A 60 -9.18 7.96 7.02
N LYS A 61 -10.35 8.56 6.77
CA LYS A 61 -10.53 9.55 5.71
C LYS A 61 -9.62 10.77 5.91
N THR A 62 -9.59 11.33 7.11
CA THR A 62 -8.73 12.47 7.44
C THR A 62 -7.26 12.11 7.26
N PHE A 63 -6.83 10.94 7.73
CA PHE A 63 -5.46 10.47 7.53
C PHE A 63 -5.12 10.34 6.04
N PHE A 64 -5.97 9.73 5.22
CA PHE A 64 -5.70 9.61 3.78
C PHE A 64 -5.66 10.97 3.09
N ILE A 65 -6.60 11.87 3.38
CA ILE A 65 -6.64 13.21 2.77
C ILE A 65 -5.42 14.06 3.18
N ASP A 66 -5.04 14.02 4.45
CA ASP A 66 -3.92 14.80 5.00
C ASP A 66 -2.56 14.27 4.52
N ASN A 67 -2.45 12.97 4.23
CA ASN A 67 -1.20 12.39 3.70
C ASN A 67 -1.12 12.47 2.17
N ILE A 68 -2.25 12.38 1.45
CA ILE A 68 -2.29 12.58 0.00
C ILE A 68 -1.94 14.04 -0.36
N SER A 69 -2.45 15.00 0.40
CA SER A 69 -2.13 16.43 0.21
C SER A 69 -0.67 16.78 0.54
N LYS A 70 0.01 15.96 1.36
CA LYS A 70 1.43 16.08 1.70
C LYS A 70 2.33 15.20 0.85
N ALA A 71 1.77 14.35 -0.01
CA ALA A 71 2.55 13.60 -0.97
C ALA A 71 3.25 14.65 -1.86
N PRO A 72 4.59 14.83 -1.75
CA PRO A 72 5.29 15.79 -2.58
C PRO A 72 4.97 15.42 -4.02
N GLY A 73 4.63 16.40 -4.86
CA GLY A 73 4.24 16.17 -6.24
C GLY A 73 5.21 15.20 -6.90
N LEU A 74 4.82 13.93 -7.00
CA LEU A 74 5.56 12.82 -7.59
C LEU A 74 5.68 12.98 -9.12
N VAL A 75 5.44 14.20 -9.63
CA VAL A 75 5.14 14.52 -11.01
C VAL A 75 5.97 15.69 -11.54
N SER A 76 7.06 16.09 -10.87
CA SER A 76 8.11 16.88 -11.53
C SER A 76 9.14 15.94 -12.17
N LEU A 77 8.66 15.13 -13.13
CA LEU A 77 9.48 14.21 -13.93
C LEU A 77 10.15 15.00 -15.06
N GLY A 78 11.25 15.69 -14.76
CA GLY A 78 12.06 16.41 -15.75
C GLY A 78 12.81 15.54 -16.77
N HIS A 79 12.62 14.21 -16.78
CA HIS A 79 13.24 13.28 -17.72
C HIS A 79 12.21 12.25 -18.22
N VAL A 80 11.40 12.67 -19.20
CA VAL A 80 10.14 12.05 -19.65
C VAL A 80 10.25 10.62 -20.21
N GLY A 81 11.44 10.14 -20.59
CA GLY A 81 11.62 8.81 -21.19
C GLY A 81 11.96 7.69 -20.21
N SER A 82 13.00 7.89 -19.39
CA SER A 82 13.51 6.86 -18.47
C SER A 82 12.63 6.69 -17.24
N VAL A 83 12.06 7.78 -16.70
CA VAL A 83 11.23 7.72 -15.50
C VAL A 83 9.86 7.08 -15.79
N THR A 84 9.32 7.26 -16.99
CA THR A 84 8.09 6.58 -17.44
C THR A 84 8.26 5.06 -17.45
N LEU A 85 9.41 4.57 -17.95
CA LEU A 85 9.66 3.13 -18.03
C LEU A 85 9.91 2.51 -16.64
N VAL A 86 10.57 3.22 -15.74
CA VAL A 86 10.73 2.85 -14.32
C VAL A 86 9.38 2.73 -13.62
N LEU A 87 8.50 3.73 -13.79
CA LEU A 87 7.15 3.72 -13.21
C LEU A 87 6.29 2.57 -13.75
N VAL A 88 6.36 2.31 -15.06
CA VAL A 88 5.61 1.21 -15.68
C VAL A 88 6.09 -0.14 -15.14
N LEU A 89 7.40 -0.37 -15.05
CA LEU A 89 7.95 -1.61 -14.48
C LEU A 89 7.60 -1.77 -13.00
N PHE A 90 7.64 -0.68 -12.23
CA PHE A 90 7.21 -0.69 -10.84
C PHE A 90 5.73 -1.07 -10.70
N LEU A 91 4.84 -0.48 -11.52
CA LEU A 91 3.41 -0.80 -11.52
C LEU A 91 3.13 -2.25 -11.95
N ILE A 92 3.87 -2.77 -12.93
CA ILE A 92 3.78 -4.19 -13.34
C ILE A 92 4.23 -5.08 -12.19
N GLY A 93 5.37 -4.78 -11.55
CA GLY A 93 5.86 -5.51 -10.38
C GLY A 93 4.83 -5.51 -9.26
N LEU A 94 4.26 -4.34 -8.95
CA LEU A 94 3.20 -4.17 -7.95
C LEU A 94 1.95 -4.99 -8.28
N GLY A 95 1.49 -4.93 -9.53
CA GLY A 95 0.33 -5.71 -9.98
C GLY A 95 0.55 -7.21 -9.84
N VAL A 96 1.72 -7.71 -10.24
CA VAL A 96 2.10 -9.12 -10.07
C VAL A 96 2.22 -9.49 -8.59
N GLY A 97 2.78 -8.60 -7.76
CA GLY A 97 2.92 -8.79 -6.33
C GLY A 97 1.59 -8.89 -5.61
N ILE A 98 0.60 -8.08 -6.01
CA ILE A 98 -0.78 -8.18 -5.48
C ILE A 98 -1.46 -9.47 -5.94
N TRP A 99 -1.28 -9.87 -7.20
CA TRP A 99 -1.91 -11.08 -7.73
C TRP A 99 -1.35 -12.34 -7.05
N LYS A 100 -0.03 -12.49 -7.03
CA LYS A 100 0.66 -13.71 -6.58
C LYS A 100 1.04 -13.74 -5.10
N GLY A 101 1.10 -12.59 -4.42
CA GLY A 101 1.58 -12.46 -3.04
C GLY A 101 0.63 -13.00 -1.98
#